data_AF-A0A959NXY6-F1
#
_entry.id   AF-A0A959NXY6-F1
#
_cell.length_a   1.000
_cell.length_b   1.000
_cell.length_c   1.000
_cell.angle_alpha   90.00
_cell.angle_beta   90.00
_cell.angle_gamma   90.00
#
_symmetry.space_group_name_H-M   'P 1'
#
loop_
_entity.id
_entity.type
_entity.pdbx_description
1 polymer ?
#
loop_
_entity_poly.entity_id
_entity_poly.type
_entity_poly.pdbx_seq_one_letter_code
_entity_poly.pdbx_strand_id
1 'polypeptide(L)' 'MKIALVSFIVFIINLPFGYWRSTVPKFSLKWFLAIHLPVPIIILLRIYSDFGFRFYPYPIF' A
#
# COMPACT_ATOMS: atom_id res chain seq x y z
N MET A 1 7.65 -17.51 -4.74
CA MET A 1 8.51 -16.82 -3.75
C MET A 1 8.42 -15.30 -3.78
N LYS A 2 8.55 -14.63 -4.94
CA LYS A 2 8.52 -13.15 -5.00
C LYS A 2 7.19 -12.50 -4.52
N ILE A 3 6.04 -13.15 -4.76
CA ILE A 3 4.72 -12.55 -4.44
C ILE A 3 4.51 -12.46 -2.93
N ALA A 4 4.78 -13.54 -2.20
CA ALA A 4 4.62 -13.58 -0.74
C ALA A 4 5.50 -12.53 -0.05
N LEU A 5 6.74 -12.36 -0.52
CA LEU A 5 7.65 -11.33 -0.03
C LEU A 5 7.11 -9.91 -0.26
N VAL A 6 6.65 -9.62 -1.48
CA VAL A 6 6.05 -8.32 -1.82
C VAL A 6 4.77 -8.06 -1.03
N SER A 7 3.88 -9.05 -0.90
CA SER A 7 2.67 -8.92 -0.07
C SER A 7 2.99 -8.66 1.40
N PHE A 8 4.02 -9.32 1.94
CA PHE A 8 4.47 -9.09 3.31
C PHE A 8 5.04 -7.69 3.51
N ILE A 9 5.85 -7.20 2.56
CA ILE A 9 6.37 -5.83 2.58
C ILE A 9 5.23 -4.81 2.49
N VAL A 10 4.28 -5.01 1.58
CA VAL A 10 3.09 -4.16 1.45
C VAL A 10 2.27 -4.17 2.74
N PHE A 11 2.11 -5.32 3.40
CA PHE A 11 1.44 -5.43 4.69
C PHE A 11 2.15 -4.58 5.76
N ILE A 12 3.47 -4.76 5.92
CA ILE A 12 4.27 -3.98 6.89
C ILE A 12 4.19 -2.48 6.61
N ILE A 13 4.21 -2.06 5.34
CA ILE A 13 4.09 -0.65 4.98
C ILE A 13 2.69 -0.13 5.34
N ASN A 14 1.62 -0.89 5.07
CA ASN A 14 0.26 -0.43 5.36
C ASN A 14 -0.07 -0.32 6.84
N LEU A 15 0.57 -1.10 7.73
CA LEU A 15 0.35 -1.02 9.18
C LEU A 15 0.56 0.41 9.74
N PRO A 16 1.75 1.04 9.63
CA PRO A 16 1.99 2.38 10.17
C PRO A 16 1.12 3.44 9.51
N PHE A 17 0.84 3.36 8.19
CA PHE A 17 -0.10 4.28 7.53
C PHE A 17 -1.53 4.08 8.02
N GLY A 18 -1.93 2.85 8.34
CA GLY A 18 -3.22 2.52 8.95
C GLY A 18 -3.38 3.11 10.35
N TYR A 19 -2.35 2.98 11.19
CA TYR A 19 -2.31 3.65 12.50
C TYR A 19 -2.34 5.17 12.34
N TRP A 20 -1.51 5.74 11.47
CA TRP A 20 -1.47 7.18 11.25
C TRP A 20 -2.83 7.73 10.79
N ARG A 21 -3.51 7.04 9.86
CA ARG A 21 -4.87 7.38 9.41
C ARG A 21 -5.88 7.41 10.55
N SER A 22 -5.72 6.55 11.57
CA SER A 22 -6.62 6.49 12.73
C SER A 22 -6.39 7.63 13.75
N THR A 23 -5.17 8.16 13.80
CA THR A 23 -4.78 9.23 14.74
C THR A 23 -5.11 10.65 14.29
N VAL A 24 -5.52 10.82 13.02
CA VAL A 24 -5.77 12.15 12.42
C VAL A 24 -7.26 12.33 12.09
N PRO A 25 -7.79 13.57 12.19
CA PRO A 25 -9.18 13.83 11.85
C PRO A 25 -9.46 13.52 10.37
N LYS A 26 -10.59 12.84 10.12
CA LYS A 26 -11.06 12.50 8.78
C LYS A 26 -11.18 13.77 7.93
N PHE A 27 -10.83 13.68 6.65
CA PHE A 27 -10.81 14.81 5.68
C PHE A 27 -9.79 15.92 5.94
N SER A 28 -8.86 15.76 6.89
CA SER A 28 -7.71 16.67 7.00
C SER A 28 -6.65 16.39 5.93
N LEU A 29 -5.79 17.37 5.64
CA LEU A 29 -4.63 17.18 4.76
C LEU A 29 -3.73 16.02 5.22
N LYS A 30 -3.56 15.84 6.53
CA LYS A 30 -2.80 14.72 7.10
C LYS A 30 -3.49 13.38 6.84
N TRP A 31 -4.81 13.31 6.91
CA TRP A 31 -5.59 12.11 6.56
C TRP A 31 -5.48 11.79 5.07
N PHE A 32 -5.51 12.80 4.20
CA PHE A 32 -5.33 12.63 2.77
C PHE A 32 -3.93 12.07 2.45
N LEU A 33 -2.88 12.64 3.05
CA LEU A 33 -1.51 12.15 2.91
C LEU A 33 -1.33 10.72 3.44
N ALA A 34 -1.93 10.40 4.59
CA ALA A 34 -1.86 9.05 5.17
C ALA A 34 -2.45 7.97 4.24
N ILE A 35 -3.41 8.33 3.38
CA ILE A 35 -4.01 7.42 2.40
C ILE A 35 -3.24 7.43 1.08
N HIS A 36 -2.81 8.60 0.61
CA HIS A 36 -2.21 8.75 -0.72
C HIS A 36 -0.71 8.52 -0.77
N LEU A 37 0.03 8.55 0.34
CA LEU A 37 1.45 8.17 0.39
C LEU A 37 1.71 6.68 0.19
N PRO A 38 0.96 5.75 0.81
CA PRO A 38 1.22 4.32 0.62
C PRO A 38 0.94 3.85 -0.81
N VAL A 39 -0.03 4.45 -1.52
CA VAL A 39 -0.38 4.08 -2.91
C VAL A 39 0.80 4.18 -3.89
N PRO A 40 1.49 5.33 -4.08
CA PRO A 40 2.64 5.45 -4.97
C PRO A 40 3.81 4.59 -4.52
N ILE A 41 4.02 4.40 -3.20
CA ILE A 41 5.04 3.49 -2.67
C ILE A 41 4.77 2.05 -3.16
N ILE A 42 3.52 1.58 -3.06
CA ILE A 42 3.12 0.24 -3.51
C ILE A 42 3.23 0.11 -5.04
N ILE A 43 2.88 1.16 -5.80
CA ILE A 43 3.01 1.18 -7.26
C ILE A 43 4.47 1.03 -7.67
N LEU A 44 5.38 1.79 -7.07
CA LEU A 44 6.82 1.66 -7.32
C LEU A 44 7.30 0.25 -6.99
N LEU A 45 6.92 -0.28 -5.83
CA LEU A 45 7.31 -1.62 -5.39
C LEU A 45 6.84 -2.70 -6.37
N ARG A 46 5.65 -2.54 -6.97
CA ARG A 46 5.12 -3.42 -8.02
C ARG A 46 5.89 -3.33 -9.34
N ILE A 47 6.30 -2.13 -9.75
CA ILE A 47 7.10 -1.93 -10.96
C ILE A 47 8.49 -2.57 -10.79
N TYR A 48 9.18 -2.28 -9.67
CA TYR A 48 10.51 -2.83 -9.39
C TYR A 48 10.52 -4.35 -9.18
N SER A 49 9.42 -4.92 -8.69
CA SER A 49 9.31 -6.37 -8.48
C SER A 49 8.95 -7.14 -9.75
N ASP A 50 8.88 -6.48 -10.90
CA ASP A 50 8.42 -7.02 -12.18
C ASP A 50 6.99 -7.59 -12.11
N PHE A 51 6.19 -7.19 -11.12
CA PHE A 51 4.84 -7.72 -10.96
C PHE A 51 3.84 -7.08 -11.93
N GLY A 52 4.17 -5.92 -12.48
CA GLY A 52 3.36 -5.20 -13.46
C GLY A 52 1.94 -4.91 -12.95
N PHE A 53 1.04 -4.56 -13.87
CA PHE A 53 -0.41 -4.48 -13.63
C PHE A 53 -1.10 -5.83 -13.90
N ARG A 54 -0.47 -6.95 -13.52
CA ARG A 54 -1.11 -8.25 -13.69
C ARG A 54 -2.28 -8.39 -12.73
N PHE A 55 -3.33 -9.10 -13.15
CA PHE A 55 -4.58 -9.23 -12.39
C PHE A 55 -4.51 -10.20 -11.19
N TYR A 56 -3.48 -11.05 -11.12
CA TYR A 56 -3.35 -12.09 -10.07
C TYR A 56 -3.30 -11.58 -8.60
N PRO A 57 -2.83 -10.36 -8.26
CA PRO A 57 -2.80 -9.85 -6.89
C PRO A 57 -3.98 -8.92 -6.58
N TYR A 58 -4.93 -8.74 -7.49
CA TYR A 58 -6.22 -8.13 -7.13
C TYR A 58 -7.07 -9.24 -6.52
N PRO A 59 -7.57 -9.08 -5.29
CA PRO A 59 -8.59 -9.98 -4.80
C PRO A 59 -9.78 -9.84 -5.74
N ILE A 60 -9.98 -10.84 -6.60
CA ILE A 60 -11.28 -11.06 -7.20
C ILE A 60 -12.05 -11.70 -6.04
N PHE A 61 -12.92 -10.90 -5.42
CA PHE A 61 -13.78 -11.25 -4.28
C PHE A 61 -13.15 -11.13 -2.88
#